data_AF-A0A7Y1Y0M4-F1
#
_entry.id   AF-A0A7Y1Y0M4-F1
#
_cell.length_a   1.000
_cell.length_b   1.000
_cell.length_c   1.000
_cell.angle_alpha   90.00
_cell.angle_beta   90.00
_cell.angle_gamma   90.00
#
_symmetry.space_group_name_H-M   'P 1'
#
loop_
_entity.id
_entity.type
_entity.pdbx_description
1 polymer ?
#
loop_
_entity_poly.entity_id
_entity_poly.type
_entity_poly.pdbx_seq_one_letter_code
_entity_poly.pdbx_strand_id
1 'polypeptide(L)'
;MTRLILAVALLAPFFAGASPAAERAAPAPPASIPSWDRIEADLAAMRVEDVAWRGIEWKTCLLDGLAAARREKKPVVIWCFIDHPIDDKRC
;
A
#
# COMPACT_ATOMS: atom_id res chain seq x y z
N MET A 1 -52.70 1.52 -8.63
CA MET A 1 -51.49 0.69 -8.84
C MET A 1 -50.35 1.43 -8.18
N THR A 2 -50.20 1.21 -6.87
CA THR A 2 -49.63 2.19 -5.93
C THR A 2 -48.58 1.50 -5.08
N ARG A 3 -47.59 0.84 -5.71
CA ARG A 3 -46.52 0.10 -5.02
C ARG A 3 -45.28 -0.05 -5.91
N LEU A 4 -44.55 1.04 -6.18
CA LEU A 4 -43.19 0.91 -6.74
C LEU A 4 -42.32 2.16 -6.54
N ILE A 5 -42.37 2.79 -5.36
CA ILE A 5 -41.40 3.83 -4.97
C ILE A 5 -41.10 3.65 -3.49
N LEU A 6 -40.43 2.55 -3.10
CA LEU A 6 -39.92 2.39 -1.73
C LEU A 6 -38.86 1.28 -1.66
N ALA A 7 -37.71 1.47 -2.31
CA ALA A 7 -36.56 0.58 -2.12
C ALA A 7 -35.20 1.25 -2.37
N VAL A 8 -35.09 2.57 -2.12
CA VAL A 8 -33.84 3.33 -2.35
C VAL A 8 -33.15 3.76 -1.04
N ALA A 9 -33.72 3.49 0.13
CA ALA A 9 -33.27 4.12 1.39
C ALA A 9 -32.83 3.17 2.52
N LEU A 10 -32.28 1.98 2.22
CA LEU A 10 -31.88 1.01 3.27
C LEU A 10 -30.47 0.41 3.15
N LEU A 11 -29.58 0.97 2.31
CA LEU A 11 -28.21 0.47 2.13
C LEU A 11 -27.11 1.52 2.39
N ALA A 12 -27.37 2.48 3.29
CA ALA A 12 -26.33 3.33 3.87
C ALA A 12 -26.61 3.38 5.39
N PRO A 13 -25.78 2.73 6.23
CA PRO A 13 -24.37 3.06 6.35
C PRO A 13 -23.48 1.82 6.63
N PHE A 14 -22.88 1.23 5.59
CA PHE A 14 -21.76 0.28 5.75
C PHE A 14 -20.40 0.91 5.41
N PHE A 15 -20.31 2.24 5.47
CA PHE A 15 -19.08 3.01 5.28
C PHE A 15 -18.67 3.77 6.56
N ALA A 16 -18.98 3.24 7.74
CA ALA A 16 -18.25 3.58 8.96
C ALA A 16 -17.15 2.54 9.17
N GLY A 17 -16.28 2.40 8.17
CA GLY A 17 -15.00 1.74 8.33
C GLY A 17 -14.11 2.64 9.18
N ALA A 18 -14.34 2.63 10.50
CA ALA A 18 -13.34 3.06 11.45
C ALA A 18 -12.15 2.12 11.26
N SER A 19 -11.20 2.50 10.41
CA SER A 19 -9.93 1.82 10.29
C SER A 19 -9.28 1.87 11.67
N PRO A 20 -9.08 0.74 12.37
CA PRO A 20 -8.25 0.71 13.55
C PRO A 20 -6.81 0.70 13.05
N ALA A 21 -6.41 1.73 12.31
CA ALA A 21 -5.02 2.12 12.26
C ALA A 21 -4.73 2.72 13.63
N ALA A 22 -4.71 1.87 14.66
CA ALA A 22 -4.04 2.16 15.90
C ALA A 22 -2.63 2.54 15.48
N GLU A 23 -2.33 3.83 15.57
CA GLU A 23 -1.02 4.37 15.33
C GLU A 23 -0.10 3.65 16.33
N ARG A 24 0.57 2.60 15.85
CA ARG A 24 1.56 1.89 16.65
C ARG A 24 2.60 2.94 16.96
N ALA A 25 2.68 3.34 18.23
CA ALA A 25 3.74 4.18 18.71
C ALA A 25 5.06 3.61 18.19
N ALA A 26 5.79 4.40 17.41
CA ALA A 26 7.06 3.97 16.86
C ALA A 26 7.96 3.54 18.03
N PRO A 27 8.66 2.40 17.91
CA PRO A 27 9.59 2.00 18.96
C PRO A 27 10.62 3.11 19.17
N ALA A 28 10.96 3.37 20.43
CA ALA A 28 12.02 4.32 20.76
C ALA A 28 13.31 3.93 20.02
N PRO A 29 14.10 4.92 19.52
CA PRO A 29 15.34 4.63 18.84
C PRO A 29 16.27 3.81 19.76
N PRO A 30 17.06 2.89 19.19
CA PRO A 30 17.93 2.04 19.99
C PRO A 30 18.98 2.90 20.71
N ALA A 31 19.26 2.56 21.97
CA ALA A 31 20.22 3.28 22.81
C ALA A 31 21.68 3.22 22.27
N SER A 32 21.96 2.29 21.36
CA SER A 32 23.25 2.12 20.68
C SER A 32 23.07 1.39 19.35
N ILE A 33 24.04 1.57 18.45
CA ILE A 33 24.11 0.83 17.19
C ILE A 33 24.63 -0.59 17.50
N PRO A 34 23.96 -1.67 17.04
CA PRO A 34 24.46 -3.04 17.20
C PRO A 34 25.80 -3.25 16.48
N SER A 35 26.52 -4.33 16.84
CA SER A 35 27.71 -4.72 16.09
C SER A 35 27.38 -5.11 14.65
N TRP A 36 28.37 -5.03 13.76
CA TRP A 36 28.23 -5.44 12.37
C TRP A 36 27.80 -6.90 12.23
N ASP A 37 28.41 -7.82 12.98
CA ASP A 37 28.06 -9.24 12.97
C ASP A 37 26.57 -9.48 13.28
N ARG A 38 26.02 -8.71 14.23
CA ARG A 38 24.61 -8.81 14.60
C ARG A 38 23.70 -8.27 13.51
N ILE A 39 24.07 -7.15 12.89
CA ILE A 39 23.31 -6.57 11.77
C ILE A 39 23.28 -7.55 10.60
N GLU A 40 24.41 -8.17 10.24
CA GLU A 40 24.48 -9.15 9.17
C GLU A 40 23.60 -10.38 9.46
N ALA A 41 23.65 -10.90 10.70
CA ALA A 41 22.81 -12.01 11.12
C ALA A 41 21.31 -11.66 11.03
N ASP A 42 20.92 -10.47 11.51
CA ASP A 42 19.54 -10.01 11.47
C ASP A 42 19.06 -9.82 10.01
N LEU A 43 19.90 -9.25 9.13
CA LEU A 43 19.60 -9.11 7.70
C LEU A 43 19.44 -10.46 7.01
N ALA A 44 20.34 -11.41 7.29
CA ALA A 44 20.26 -12.77 6.74
C ALA A 44 18.98 -13.48 7.19
N ALA A 45 18.57 -13.30 8.46
CA ALA A 45 17.34 -13.87 9.00
C ALA A 45 16.06 -13.24 8.41
N MET A 46 16.09 -11.95 8.07
CA MET A 46 14.94 -11.25 7.47
C MET A 46 14.85 -11.41 5.94
N ARG A 47 15.91 -11.90 5.29
CA ARG A 47 15.96 -11.99 3.83
C ARG A 47 14.95 -13.02 3.33
N VAL A 48 14.00 -12.55 2.52
CA VAL A 48 13.10 -13.40 1.75
C VAL A 48 13.69 -13.57 0.35
N GLU A 49 13.96 -14.82 -0.04
CA GLU A 49 14.53 -15.13 -1.36
C GLU A 49 13.51 -14.90 -2.47
N ASP A 50 12.35 -15.55 -2.35
CA ASP A 50 11.29 -15.49 -3.33
C ASP A 50 10.29 -14.38 -2.97
N VAL A 51 10.57 -13.20 -3.49
CA VAL A 51 9.76 -12.01 -3.24
C VAL A 51 8.76 -11.85 -4.38
N ALA A 52 7.49 -12.16 -4.11
CA ALA A 52 6.42 -12.26 -5.12
C ALA A 52 6.32 -11.06 -6.07
N TRP A 53 6.58 -9.83 -5.61
CA TRP A 53 6.50 -8.65 -6.46
C TRP A 53 7.62 -8.56 -7.51
N ARG A 54 8.74 -9.26 -7.33
CA ARG A 54 9.84 -9.33 -8.33
C ARG A 54 9.46 -10.14 -9.57
N GLY A 55 8.50 -11.05 -9.46
CA GLY A 55 7.99 -11.85 -10.58
C GLY A 55 6.88 -11.17 -11.38
N ILE A 56 6.48 -9.95 -11.00
CA ILE A 56 5.46 -9.20 -11.74
C ILE A 56 6.13 -8.48 -12.91
N GLU A 57 5.57 -8.66 -14.10
CA GLU A 57 5.96 -7.95 -15.33
C GLU A 57 5.49 -6.48 -15.29
N TRP A 58 6.15 -5.68 -14.45
CA TRP A 58 5.83 -4.28 -14.24
C TRP A 58 5.90 -3.47 -15.54
N LYS A 59 4.90 -2.61 -15.74
CA LYS A 59 4.95 -1.59 -16.79
C LYS A 59 5.86 -0.45 -16.33
N THR A 60 6.88 -0.12 -17.11
CA THR A 60 7.83 0.96 -16.81
C THR A 60 7.27 2.35 -17.11
N CYS A 61 6.33 2.46 -18.05
CA CYS A 61 5.61 3.69 -18.37
C CYS A 61 4.25 3.73 -17.64
N LEU A 62 4.01 4.79 -16.88
CA LEU A 62 2.75 4.99 -16.16
C LEU A 62 1.54 5.00 -17.11
N LEU A 63 1.64 5.70 -18.24
CA LEU A 63 0.55 5.83 -19.20
C LEU A 63 0.18 4.48 -19.82
N ASP A 64 1.16 3.62 -20.07
CA ASP A 64 0.91 2.27 -20.58
C ASP A 64 0.20 1.39 -19.56
N GLY A 65 0.60 1.50 -18.28
CA GLY A 65 -0.08 0.83 -17.17
C GLY A 65 -1.55 1.26 -17.04
N LEU A 66 -1.81 2.57 -17.09
CA LEU A 66 -3.16 3.13 -17.03
C LEU A 66 -4.01 2.73 -18.25
N ALA A 67 -3.43 2.75 -19.45
CA ALA A 67 -4.10 2.32 -20.67
C ALA A 67 -4.46 0.82 -20.63
N ALA A 68 -3.54 -0.02 -20.14
CA ALA A 68 -3.79 -1.45 -19.97
C ALA A 68 -4.90 -1.74 -18.95
N ALA A 69 -4.84 -1.10 -17.78
CA ALA A 69 -5.86 -1.25 -16.74
C ALA A 69 -7.25 -0.80 -17.20
N ARG A 70 -7.33 0.32 -17.94
CA ARG A 70 -8.58 0.78 -18.56
C ARG A 70 -9.14 -0.25 -19.54
N ARG A 71 -8.30 -0.77 -20.44
CA ARG A 71 -8.68 -1.77 -21.44
C ARG A 71 -9.19 -3.06 -20.78
N GLU A 72 -8.51 -3.51 -19.73
CA GLU A 72 -8.85 -4.73 -19.00
C GLU A 72 -9.94 -4.54 -17.94
N LYS A 73 -10.38 -3.30 -17.70
CA LYS A 73 -11.34 -2.93 -16.64
C LYS A 73 -10.90 -3.43 -15.27
N LYS A 74 -9.61 -3.33 -14.97
CA LYS A 74 -9.00 -3.74 -13.69
C LYS A 74 -8.55 -2.52 -12.89
N PRO A 75 -8.55 -2.60 -11.54
CA PRO A 75 -7.92 -1.58 -10.71
C PRO A 75 -6.40 -1.54 -10.96
N VAL A 76 -5.80 -0.38 -10.72
CA VAL A 76 -4.35 -0.15 -10.87
C VAL A 76 -3.71 -0.14 -9.47
N VAL A 77 -2.59 -0.85 -9.33
CA VAL A 77 -1.65 -0.64 -8.22
C VAL A 77 -0.47 0.14 -8.78
N ILE A 78 -0.25 1.36 -8.25
CA ILE A 78 0.90 2.18 -8.62
C ILE A 78 1.96 2.00 -7.56
N TRP A 79 3.10 1.43 -7.94
CA TRP A 79 4.29 1.41 -7.11
C TRP A 79 5.20 2.56 -7.56
N CYS A 80 5.23 3.63 -6.77
CA CYS A 80 6.04 4.82 -7.06
C CYS A 80 7.05 5.02 -5.94
N PHE A 81 8.35 4.87 -6.24
CA PHE A 81 9.41 5.40 -5.41
C PHE A 81 9.70 6.81 -5.87
N ILE A 82 8.98 7.77 -5.29
CA ILE A 82 9.42 9.15 -5.31
C ILE A 82 10.48 9.27 -4.22
N ASP A 83 11.73 9.47 -4.64
CA ASP A 83 12.89 9.72 -3.76
C ASP A 83 12.79 11.11 -3.11
N HIS A 84 11.64 11.41 -2.53
CA HIS A 84 11.40 12.65 -1.82
C HIS A 84 12.00 12.53 -0.43
N PRO A 85 12.82 13.50 -0.01
CA PRO A 85 13.15 13.68 1.39
C PRO A 85 11.89 13.66 2.24
N ILE A 86 11.97 13.10 3.45
CA ILE A 86 10.83 13.00 4.38
C ILE A 86 10.22 14.36 4.74
N ASP A 87 10.96 15.44 4.49
CA ASP A 87 10.59 16.84 4.71
C ASP A 87 10.24 17.62 3.43
N ASP A 88 10.16 16.98 2.26
CA ASP A 88 9.78 17.67 1.03
C ASP A 88 8.29 18.04 1.06
N LYS A 89 8.03 19.36 1.02
CA LYS A 89 6.68 19.96 1.11
C LYS A 89 6.03 20.20 -0.23
N ARG A 90 6.63 19.74 -1.33
CA ARG A 90 6.07 19.88 -2.67
C ARG A 90 5.12 18.71 -2.95
N CYS A 91 3.85 19.03 -3.18
CA CYS A 91 2.82 18.08 -3.61
C CYS A 91 2.91 17.80 -5.11
#